data_AF-A0A1S8K0Y1-F1
#
_entry.id   AF-A0A1S8K0Y1-F1
#
_cell.length_a   1.000
_cell.length_b   1.000
_cell.length_c   1.000
_cell.angle_alpha   90.00
_cell.angle_beta   90.00
_cell.angle_gamma   90.00
#
_symmetry.space_group_name_H-M   'P 1'
#
loop_
_entity.id
_entity.type
_entity.pdbx_description
1 polymer ?
#
loop_
_entity_poly.entity_id
_entity_poly.type
_entity_poly.pdbx_seq_one_letter_code
_entity_poly.pdbx_strand_id
1 'polypeptide(L)'
;AREEKLDVFKVLESVIEWNTFVSSVEEAQELARPADYDYLDLLQKRFYSLRKYTPTLLRVLEFHSTKTNEPLLQAVEIIRGMNESGKRKVPDDSPVDFISKRWKRHLYEDDGTTINRHYYEMAVLTELREHVRAGDVSIVGSRQYRDFEEYLFSEDTWNQSKGNTRLSVSLSFEDYITERTSSFNERLKWLAANSNKLDGVSLEKGKLSLARLEKDVPEEAKKFSASLYQMLPRIKLTDLLMDVAHITGFHEQFTHASNNRKPDKEETIIIMAALLGMGMNIGLSKMAEATPGLTYKQLANVSQWRMYEDAMNKAQAILVNFHHKLQLPFYWGDGTTSSSDGMRMQLGVSSLHADANPHYGTGKGAT
;
A
#
# COMPACT_ATOMS: atom_id res chain seq x y z
N ALA A 1 24.65 -16.68 41.73
CA ALA A 1 23.81 -16.49 42.95
C ALA A 1 22.50 -17.29 42.91
N ARG A 2 21.54 -17.00 42.00
CA ARG A 2 20.21 -17.66 42.00
C ARG A 2 20.24 -19.16 41.65
N GLU A 3 21.11 -19.58 40.73
CA GLU A 3 21.29 -21.00 40.37
C GLU A 3 22.09 -21.78 41.42
N GLU A 4 23.01 -21.10 42.12
CA GLU A 4 23.93 -21.69 43.09
C GLU A 4 23.49 -21.53 44.56
N LYS A 5 22.30 -20.94 44.80
CA LYS A 5 21.74 -20.62 46.13
C LYS A 5 22.69 -19.84 47.06
N LEU A 6 23.50 -18.95 46.49
CA LEU A 6 24.39 -18.07 47.26
C LEU A 6 23.68 -16.76 47.64
N ASP A 7 24.10 -16.16 48.76
CA ASP A 7 23.59 -14.87 49.22
C ASP A 7 23.89 -13.78 48.17
N VAL A 8 22.82 -13.20 47.65
CA VAL A 8 22.84 -12.27 46.52
C VAL A 8 23.65 -11.01 46.86
N PHE A 9 23.57 -10.54 48.11
CA PHE A 9 24.25 -9.32 48.55
C PHE A 9 25.76 -9.52 48.69
N LYS A 10 26.19 -10.68 49.21
CA LYS A 10 27.62 -11.03 49.29
C LYS A 10 28.27 -11.21 47.92
N VAL A 11 27.53 -11.77 46.97
CA VAL A 11 28.04 -11.92 45.59
C VAL A 11 28.12 -10.56 44.90
N LEU A 12 27.14 -9.67 45.10
CA LEU A 12 27.19 -8.29 44.58
C LEU A 12 28.39 -7.50 45.13
N GLU A 13 28.63 -7.53 46.44
CA GLU A 13 29.77 -6.84 47.07
C GLU A 13 31.13 -7.36 46.59
N SER A 14 31.22 -8.64 46.19
CA SER A 14 32.46 -9.20 45.66
C SER A 14 32.80 -8.73 44.24
N VAL A 15 31.81 -8.21 43.50
CA VAL A 15 31.96 -7.79 42.09
C VAL A 15 32.00 -6.26 41.97
N ILE A 16 31.30 -5.54 42.84
CA ILE A 16 31.24 -4.08 42.83
C ILE A 16 31.05 -3.56 44.27
N GLU A 17 31.76 -2.49 44.64
CA GLU A 17 31.53 -1.86 45.94
C GLU A 17 30.11 -1.28 46.01
N TRP A 18 29.45 -1.44 47.16
CA TRP A 18 28.03 -1.10 47.32
C TRP A 18 27.70 0.36 46.95
N ASN A 19 28.57 1.30 47.30
CA ASN A 19 28.39 2.72 46.94
C ASN A 19 28.49 2.97 45.43
N THR A 20 29.38 2.22 44.75
CA THR A 20 29.53 2.28 43.29
C THR A 20 28.32 1.65 42.59
N PHE A 21 27.76 0.59 43.16
CA PHE A 21 26.51 0.00 42.68
C PHE A 21 25.34 0.98 42.80
N VAL A 22 25.16 1.61 43.97
CA VAL A 22 24.11 2.63 44.18
C VAL A 22 24.27 3.78 43.19
N SER A 23 25.48 4.32 43.04
CA SER A 23 25.75 5.38 42.05
C SER A 23 25.45 4.93 40.62
N SER A 24 25.80 3.69 40.25
CA SER A 24 25.49 3.16 38.91
C SER A 24 24.00 2.95 38.68
N VAL A 25 23.24 2.63 39.74
CA VAL A 25 21.78 2.50 39.67
C VAL A 25 21.14 3.88 39.53
N GLU A 26 21.60 4.88 40.28
CA GLU A 26 21.15 6.27 40.16
C GLU A 26 21.45 6.84 38.77
N GLU A 27 22.66 6.64 38.25
CA GLU A 27 23.07 7.05 36.91
C GLU A 27 22.28 6.30 35.82
N ALA A 28 22.03 4.99 36.01
CA ALA A 28 21.14 4.23 35.15
C ALA A 28 19.68 4.71 35.25
N GLN A 29 19.25 5.29 36.37
CA GLN A 29 17.91 5.83 36.60
C GLN A 29 17.76 7.24 35.99
N GLU A 30 18.83 8.03 35.94
CA GLU A 30 18.90 9.27 35.14
C GLU A 30 18.94 8.98 33.62
N LEU A 31 19.66 7.94 33.20
CA LEU A 31 19.71 7.48 31.81
C LEU A 31 18.43 6.75 31.39
N ALA A 32 17.76 6.07 32.32
CA ALA A 32 16.48 5.42 32.11
C ALA A 32 15.39 6.48 31.99
N ARG A 33 14.92 6.64 30.76
CA ARG A 33 13.84 7.55 30.44
C ARG A 33 12.58 7.19 31.24
N PRO A 34 11.80 8.18 31.75
CA PRO A 34 10.53 7.95 32.44
C PRO A 34 9.58 7.04 31.64
N ALA A 35 8.70 6.30 32.32
CA ALA A 35 7.68 5.49 31.65
C ALA A 35 6.74 6.31 30.75
N ASP A 36 6.58 7.60 31.05
CA ASP A 36 5.80 8.58 30.29
C ASP A 36 6.64 9.38 29.26
N TYR A 37 7.89 8.98 29.00
CA TYR A 37 8.77 9.67 28.06
C TYR A 37 8.20 9.63 26.64
N ASP A 38 7.69 10.78 26.19
CA ASP A 38 7.18 10.92 24.85
C ASP A 38 8.33 11.27 23.90
N TYR A 39 8.58 10.43 22.89
CA TYR A 39 9.60 10.70 21.87
C TYR A 39 9.35 12.00 21.10
N LEU A 40 8.16 12.61 21.22
CA LEU A 40 7.87 13.93 20.68
C LEU A 40 8.86 14.98 21.20
N ASP A 41 9.35 14.88 22.45
CA ASP A 41 10.36 15.79 23.00
C ASP A 41 11.67 15.81 22.21
N LEU A 42 11.99 14.70 21.54
CA LEU A 42 13.18 14.57 20.70
C LEU A 42 12.97 15.13 19.29
N LEU A 43 11.73 15.37 18.87
CA LEU A 43 11.41 15.86 17.53
C LEU A 43 11.73 17.33 17.34
N GLN A 44 11.91 18.11 18.42
CA GLN A 44 12.33 19.51 18.32
C GLN A 44 13.63 19.66 17.51
N LYS A 45 14.55 18.69 17.62
CA LYS A 45 15.81 18.64 16.84
C LYS A 45 15.59 18.36 15.35
N ARG A 46 14.45 17.77 14.97
CA ARG A 46 14.08 17.42 13.59
C ARG A 46 13.30 18.53 12.89
N PHE A 47 12.77 19.51 13.61
CA PHE A 47 12.00 20.64 13.06
C PHE A 47 12.70 21.31 11.86
N TYR A 48 13.97 21.66 12.00
CA TYR A 48 14.74 22.31 10.93
C TYR A 48 14.95 21.41 9.70
N SER A 49 14.96 20.09 9.88
CA SER A 49 15.04 19.15 8.75
C SER A 49 13.74 19.12 7.96
N LEU A 50 12.60 19.12 8.65
CA LEU A 50 11.27 19.19 8.03
C LEU A 50 11.07 20.52 7.27
N ARG A 51 11.46 21.64 7.90
CA ARG A 51 11.35 22.98 7.30
C ARG A 51 12.14 23.20 6.01
N LYS A 52 13.04 22.30 5.62
CA LYS A 52 13.74 22.36 4.32
C LYS A 52 12.77 22.23 3.13
N TYR A 53 11.66 21.52 3.31
CA TYR A 53 10.71 21.25 2.22
C TYR A 53 9.27 21.64 2.55
N THR A 54 8.87 21.67 3.83
CA THR A 54 7.48 21.94 4.22
C THR A 54 6.94 23.29 3.74
N PRO A 55 7.70 24.41 3.71
CA PRO A 55 7.18 25.66 3.16
C PRO A 55 6.85 25.56 1.67
N THR A 56 7.70 24.90 0.89
CA THR A 56 7.46 24.67 -0.54
C THR A 56 6.28 23.76 -0.75
N LEU A 57 6.17 22.68 0.04
CA LEU A 57 5.04 21.74 -0.02
C LEU A 57 3.71 22.45 0.22
N LEU A 58 3.60 23.22 1.30
CA LEU A 58 2.37 23.93 1.65
C LEU A 58 2.03 25.05 0.68
N ARG A 59 3.02 25.63 -0.02
CA ARG A 59 2.81 26.66 -1.04
C ARG A 59 2.34 26.08 -2.38
N VAL A 60 2.88 24.93 -2.78
CA VAL A 60 2.61 24.32 -4.10
C VAL A 60 1.33 23.49 -4.08
N LEU A 61 1.03 22.82 -2.96
CA LEU A 61 -0.14 21.97 -2.84
C LEU A 61 -1.34 22.76 -2.32
N GLU A 62 -2.47 22.54 -2.97
CA GLU A 62 -3.77 23.07 -2.57
C GLU A 62 -4.59 21.93 -1.94
N PHE A 63 -5.07 22.17 -0.72
CA PHE A 63 -5.76 21.19 0.10
C PHE A 63 -7.24 21.57 0.24
N HIS A 64 -8.14 20.61 0.01
CA HIS A 64 -9.57 20.76 0.19
C HIS A 64 -10.07 19.75 1.22
N SER A 65 -11.16 20.09 1.91
CA SER A 65 -11.80 19.18 2.87
C SER A 65 -13.25 19.59 3.13
N THR A 66 -13.98 18.68 3.75
CA THR A 66 -15.33 18.97 4.27
C THR A 66 -15.27 19.90 5.48
N LYS A 67 -16.42 20.52 5.81
CA LYS A 67 -16.55 21.47 6.94
C LYS A 67 -16.01 20.96 8.27
N THR A 68 -16.00 19.65 8.49
CA THR A 68 -15.50 19.03 9.72
C THR A 68 -14.02 19.29 9.97
N ASN A 69 -13.20 19.41 8.91
CA ASN A 69 -11.75 19.60 9.05
C ASN A 69 -11.31 21.03 8.70
N GLU A 70 -12.25 21.97 8.66
CA GLU A 70 -11.96 23.39 8.45
C GLU A 70 -10.91 23.95 9.45
N PRO A 71 -10.91 23.58 10.75
CA PRO A 71 -9.88 24.03 11.69
C PRO A 71 -8.45 23.59 11.29
N LEU A 72 -8.30 22.41 10.68
CA LEU A 72 -7.00 21.92 10.20
C LEU A 72 -6.53 22.73 8.99
N LEU A 73 -7.42 23.02 8.03
CA LEU A 73 -7.08 23.83 6.87
C LEU A 73 -6.74 25.27 7.27
N GLN A 74 -7.46 25.85 8.22
CA GLN A 74 -7.14 27.15 8.80
C GLN A 74 -5.73 27.15 9.43
N ALA A 75 -5.35 26.11 10.16
CA ALA A 75 -3.99 25.98 10.70
C ALA A 75 -2.93 25.91 9.59
N VAL A 76 -3.22 25.20 8.50
CA VAL A 76 -2.33 25.13 7.32
C VAL A 76 -2.15 26.50 6.69
N GLU A 77 -3.22 27.28 6.53
CA GLU A 77 -3.14 28.65 5.98
C GLU A 77 -2.39 29.60 6.92
N ILE A 78 -2.56 29.49 8.25
CA ILE A 78 -1.76 30.25 9.22
C ILE A 78 -0.27 29.95 9.05
N ILE A 79 0.10 28.67 8.92
CA ILE A 79 1.49 28.26 8.70
C ILE A 79 2.01 28.78 7.34
N ARG A 80 1.19 28.74 6.28
CA ARG A 80 1.53 29.27 4.96
C ARG A 80 1.82 30.77 5.05
N GLY A 81 0.92 31.54 5.65
CA GLY A 81 1.09 32.98 5.87
C GLY A 81 2.31 33.31 6.73
N MET A 82 2.57 32.53 7.79
CA MET A 82 3.77 32.69 8.62
C MET A 82 5.07 32.41 7.84
N ASN A 83 5.06 31.42 6.93
CA ASN A 83 6.21 31.10 6.09
C ASN A 83 6.49 32.20 5.06
N GLU A 84 5.45 32.79 4.48
CA GLU A 84 5.57 33.91 3.52
C GLU A 84 6.02 35.21 4.19
N SER A 85 5.45 35.53 5.36
CA SER A 85 5.74 36.78 6.07
C SER A 85 6.98 36.69 6.99
N GLY A 86 7.59 35.51 7.14
CA GLY A 86 8.71 35.26 8.04
C GLY A 86 8.39 35.41 9.53
N LYS A 87 7.10 35.39 9.93
CA LYS A 87 6.68 35.54 11.33
C LYS A 87 7.18 34.34 12.16
N ARG A 88 7.61 34.61 13.39
CA ARG A 88 8.17 33.60 14.30
C ARG A 88 7.21 33.08 15.36
N LYS A 89 6.23 33.88 15.76
CA LYS A 89 5.22 33.51 16.76
C LYS A 89 3.96 33.01 16.07
N VAL A 90 3.41 31.90 16.55
CA VAL A 90 2.08 31.41 16.16
C VAL A 90 1.04 32.33 16.82
N PRO A 91 0.02 32.81 16.09
CA PRO A 91 -1.07 33.61 16.67
C PRO A 91 -1.78 32.86 17.79
N ASP A 92 -2.14 33.56 18.88
CA ASP A 92 -2.74 32.93 20.06
C ASP A 92 -4.18 32.40 19.79
N ASP A 93 -4.82 32.85 18.71
CA ASP A 93 -6.12 32.41 18.19
C ASP A 93 -6.04 31.21 17.22
N SER A 94 -4.84 30.63 17.04
CA SER A 94 -4.67 29.51 16.12
C SER A 94 -5.44 28.27 16.58
N PRO A 95 -6.13 27.55 15.67
CA PRO A 95 -6.92 26.39 16.04
C PRO A 95 -6.04 25.23 16.50
N VAL A 96 -6.45 24.58 17.59
CA VAL A 96 -5.75 23.44 18.22
C VAL A 96 -6.65 22.24 18.46
N ASP A 97 -7.95 22.34 18.16
CA ASP A 97 -8.94 21.34 18.57
C ASP A 97 -8.74 19.98 17.90
N PHE A 98 -8.37 20.00 16.62
CA PHE A 98 -8.07 18.82 15.81
C PHE A 98 -6.75 18.12 16.20
N ILE A 99 -5.88 18.80 16.97
CA ILE A 99 -4.61 18.23 17.39
C ILE A 99 -4.86 17.12 18.42
N SER A 100 -4.31 15.93 18.18
CA SER A 100 -4.45 14.82 19.11
C SER A 100 -3.92 15.14 20.51
N LYS A 101 -4.54 14.52 21.54
CA LYS A 101 -4.20 14.74 22.97
C LYS A 101 -2.71 14.57 23.28
N ARG A 102 -2.03 13.75 22.50
CA ARG A 102 -0.60 13.49 22.63
C ARG A 102 0.24 14.73 22.32
N TRP A 103 -0.01 15.38 21.18
CA TRP A 103 0.67 16.62 20.78
C TRP A 103 0.28 17.80 21.67
N LYS A 104 -0.96 17.85 22.17
CA LYS A 104 -1.43 18.92 23.07
C LYS A 104 -0.58 19.08 24.34
N ARG A 105 0.09 18.02 24.81
CA ARG A 105 0.99 18.07 25.98
C ARG A 105 2.23 18.93 25.75
N HIS A 106 2.67 19.06 24.50
CA HIS A 106 3.90 19.75 24.10
C HIS A 106 3.63 21.05 23.34
N LEU A 107 2.35 21.42 23.21
CA LEU A 107 1.94 22.50 22.32
C LEU A 107 2.24 23.88 22.87
N TYR A 108 2.23 24.01 24.19
CA TYR A 108 2.46 25.26 24.90
C TYR A 108 3.89 25.28 25.47
N GLU A 109 4.50 26.46 25.48
CA GLU A 109 5.76 26.68 26.20
C GLU A 109 5.54 26.57 27.72
N ASP A 110 6.62 26.65 28.52
CA ASP A 110 6.57 26.55 29.99
C ASP A 110 5.64 27.59 30.66
N ASP A 111 5.29 28.67 29.95
CA ASP A 111 4.34 29.69 30.39
C ASP A 111 2.86 29.26 30.29
N GLY A 112 2.59 28.08 29.69
CA GLY A 112 1.27 27.50 29.52
C GLY A 112 0.31 28.29 28.61
N THR A 113 0.78 29.34 27.95
CA THR A 113 -0.07 30.28 27.19
C THR A 113 0.46 30.53 25.78
N THR A 114 1.78 30.53 25.58
CA THR A 114 2.37 30.72 24.26
C THR A 114 2.45 29.39 23.52
N ILE A 115 1.94 29.36 22.29
CA ILE A 115 2.05 28.18 21.42
C ILE A 115 3.50 28.03 20.94
N ASN A 116 4.11 26.88 21.22
CA ASN A 116 5.41 26.51 20.69
C ASN A 116 5.31 26.22 19.18
N ARG A 117 5.91 27.09 18.37
CA ARG A 117 5.88 26.99 16.91
C ARG A 117 6.35 25.64 16.38
N HIS A 118 7.41 25.09 16.96
CA HIS A 118 8.00 23.85 16.45
C HIS A 118 7.02 22.69 16.61
N TYR A 119 6.43 22.56 17.79
CA TYR A 119 5.44 21.52 18.07
C TYR A 119 4.14 21.76 17.31
N TYR A 120 3.68 23.01 17.19
CA TYR A 120 2.49 23.35 16.42
C TYR A 120 2.63 22.94 14.95
N GLU A 121 3.69 23.39 14.25
CA GLU A 121 3.88 23.03 12.84
C GLU A 121 4.02 21.52 12.64
N MET A 122 4.74 20.82 13.50
CA MET A 122 4.90 19.37 13.40
C MET A 122 3.58 18.62 13.67
N ALA A 123 2.79 19.09 14.63
CA ALA A 123 1.46 18.54 14.91
C ALA A 123 0.54 18.73 13.71
N VAL A 124 0.45 19.95 13.18
CA VAL A 124 -0.40 20.26 12.01
C VAL A 124 -0.01 19.43 10.80
N LEU A 125 1.29 19.30 10.50
CA LEU A 125 1.76 18.47 9.38
C LEU A 125 1.50 16.97 9.60
N THR A 126 1.52 16.51 10.85
CA THR A 126 1.21 15.12 11.20
C THR A 126 -0.28 14.83 11.01
N GLU A 127 -1.15 15.69 11.55
CA GLU A 127 -2.59 15.55 11.38
C GLU A 127 -2.98 15.70 9.90
N LEU A 128 -2.39 16.65 9.16
CA LEU A 128 -2.58 16.79 7.71
C LEU A 128 -2.22 15.50 6.96
N ARG A 129 -1.10 14.87 7.29
CA ARG A 129 -0.70 13.59 6.69
C ARG A 129 -1.71 12.48 6.98
N GLU A 130 -2.20 12.38 8.21
CA GLU A 130 -3.18 11.34 8.57
C GLU A 130 -4.54 11.58 7.89
N HIS A 131 -5.02 12.82 7.82
CA HIS A 131 -6.27 13.14 7.13
C HIS A 131 -6.20 12.97 5.60
N VAL A 132 -5.06 13.30 4.97
CA VAL A 132 -4.83 12.99 3.54
C VAL A 132 -4.84 11.48 3.33
N ARG A 133 -4.24 10.71 4.25
CA ARG A 133 -4.23 9.24 4.17
C ARG A 133 -5.60 8.62 4.40
N ALA A 134 -6.42 9.21 5.28
CA ALA A 134 -7.79 8.78 5.54
C ALA A 134 -8.76 9.13 4.41
N GLY A 135 -8.39 10.08 3.53
CA GLY A 135 -9.26 10.61 2.48
C GLY A 135 -10.15 11.76 2.96
N ASP A 136 -9.94 12.26 4.17
CA ASP A 136 -10.66 13.40 4.74
C ASP A 136 -10.22 14.73 4.13
N VAL A 137 -8.95 14.81 3.69
CA VAL A 137 -8.37 15.97 3.01
C VAL A 137 -7.93 15.54 1.61
N SER A 138 -8.43 16.23 0.59
CA SER A 138 -8.08 16.04 -0.81
C SER A 138 -7.02 17.04 -1.25
N ILE A 139 -6.24 16.66 -2.28
CA ILE A 139 -5.20 17.48 -2.90
C ILE A 139 -5.57 17.73 -4.35
N VAL A 140 -5.73 18.99 -4.73
CA VAL A 140 -6.12 19.39 -6.09
C VAL A 140 -5.08 18.89 -7.10
N GLY A 141 -5.56 18.26 -8.17
CA GLY A 141 -4.71 17.71 -9.24
C GLY A 141 -4.02 16.38 -8.90
N SER A 142 -4.16 15.87 -7.68
CA SER A 142 -3.73 14.51 -7.34
C SER A 142 -4.66 13.49 -7.96
N ARG A 143 -4.12 12.35 -8.43
CA ARG A 143 -4.96 11.18 -8.83
C ARG A 143 -5.21 10.24 -7.67
N GLN A 144 -4.29 10.19 -6.71
CA GLN A 144 -4.32 9.25 -5.59
C GLN A 144 -5.10 9.82 -4.40
N TYR A 145 -4.95 11.13 -4.14
CA TYR A 145 -5.56 11.84 -3.01
C TYR A 145 -6.58 12.86 -3.49
N ARG A 146 -7.37 12.49 -4.51
CA ARG A 146 -8.38 13.38 -5.07
C ARG A 146 -9.65 13.37 -4.24
N ASP A 147 -10.45 14.42 -4.39
CA ASP A 147 -11.73 14.51 -3.71
C ASP A 147 -12.65 13.35 -4.09
N PHE A 148 -13.40 12.83 -3.13
CA PHE A 148 -14.39 11.79 -3.38
C PHE A 148 -15.47 12.30 -4.37
N GLU A 149 -15.88 13.56 -4.25
CA GLU A 149 -16.91 14.15 -5.10
C GLU A 149 -16.46 14.26 -6.57
N GLU A 150 -15.16 14.39 -6.84
CA GLU A 150 -14.62 14.40 -8.21
C GLU A 150 -14.73 13.04 -8.94
N TYR A 151 -14.97 11.94 -8.22
CA TYR A 151 -15.27 10.66 -8.86
C TYR A 151 -16.73 10.54 -9.28
N LEU A 152 -17.60 11.40 -8.75
CA LEU A 152 -19.03 11.37 -9.02
C LEU A 152 -19.36 12.28 -10.20
N PHE A 153 -20.52 12.05 -10.81
CA PHE A 153 -21.10 13.03 -11.72
C PHE A 153 -21.49 14.27 -10.91
N SER A 154 -21.08 15.45 -11.37
CA SER A 154 -21.65 16.70 -10.87
C SER A 154 -23.18 16.69 -10.98
N GLU A 155 -23.86 17.42 -10.12
CA GLU A 155 -25.32 17.49 -10.14
C GLU A 155 -25.86 17.95 -11.51
N ASP A 156 -25.19 18.89 -12.17
CA ASP A 156 -25.54 19.37 -13.50
C ASP A 156 -25.41 18.27 -14.57
N THR A 157 -24.26 17.57 -14.60
CA THR A 157 -24.05 16.47 -15.57
C THR A 157 -24.99 15.31 -15.33
N TRP A 158 -25.30 15.01 -14.06
CA TRP A 158 -26.32 14.02 -13.72
C TRP A 158 -27.70 14.44 -14.22
N ASN A 159 -28.15 15.67 -13.93
CA ASN A 159 -29.45 16.18 -14.35
C ASN A 159 -29.64 16.18 -15.87
N GLN A 160 -28.57 16.46 -16.63
CA GLN A 160 -28.59 16.39 -18.10
C GLN A 160 -28.64 14.95 -18.64
N SER A 161 -27.99 14.01 -17.97
CA SER A 161 -27.85 12.62 -18.45
C SER A 161 -28.92 11.67 -17.92
N LYS A 162 -29.63 12.03 -16.84
CA LYS A 162 -30.62 11.21 -16.12
C LYS A 162 -31.70 10.60 -17.01
N GLY A 163 -32.14 11.30 -18.07
CA GLY A 163 -33.15 10.79 -19.01
C GLY A 163 -32.64 9.69 -19.97
N ASN A 164 -31.33 9.59 -20.16
CA ASN A 164 -30.68 8.66 -21.08
C ASN A 164 -29.89 7.56 -20.37
N THR A 165 -29.94 7.49 -19.04
CA THR A 165 -29.26 6.43 -18.28
C THR A 165 -29.93 5.08 -18.50
N ARG A 166 -29.16 4.06 -18.87
CA ARG A 166 -29.63 2.66 -18.98
C ARG A 166 -29.62 1.92 -17.64
N LEU A 167 -29.77 2.64 -16.53
CA LEU A 167 -29.77 2.04 -15.20
C LEU A 167 -31.07 1.25 -15.00
N SER A 168 -30.96 0.01 -14.56
CA SER A 168 -32.10 -0.89 -14.32
C SER A 168 -32.78 -0.66 -12.97
N VAL A 169 -32.47 0.44 -12.28
CA VAL A 169 -32.91 0.75 -10.92
C VAL A 169 -33.61 2.10 -10.89
N SER A 170 -34.46 2.35 -9.89
CA SER A 170 -35.09 3.66 -9.74
C SER A 170 -34.05 4.76 -9.58
N LEU A 171 -34.30 5.89 -10.23
CA LEU A 171 -33.47 7.10 -10.13
C LEU A 171 -33.89 8.00 -8.94
N SER A 172 -34.93 7.60 -8.21
CA SER A 172 -35.33 8.20 -6.94
C SER A 172 -34.63 7.46 -5.80
N PHE A 173 -33.94 8.20 -4.93
CA PHE A 173 -33.28 7.63 -3.75
C PHE A 173 -34.27 6.88 -2.85
N GLU A 174 -35.45 7.45 -2.62
CA GLU A 174 -36.47 6.89 -1.72
C GLU A 174 -37.04 5.57 -2.26
N ASP A 175 -37.35 5.52 -3.56
CA ASP A 175 -37.82 4.31 -4.21
C ASP A 175 -36.72 3.25 -4.23
N TYR A 176 -35.49 3.63 -4.60
CA TYR A 176 -34.35 2.73 -4.65
C TYR A 176 -34.08 2.12 -3.28
N ILE A 177 -33.96 2.92 -2.22
CA ILE A 177 -33.64 2.40 -0.90
C ILE A 177 -34.77 1.50 -0.38
N THR A 178 -36.03 1.87 -0.62
CA THR A 178 -37.19 1.09 -0.20
C THR A 178 -37.27 -0.26 -0.93
N GLU A 179 -37.05 -0.26 -2.24
CA GLU A 179 -36.99 -1.48 -3.06
C GLU A 179 -35.84 -2.39 -2.60
N ARG A 180 -34.63 -1.85 -2.43
CA ARG A 180 -33.44 -2.61 -2.01
C ARG A 180 -33.58 -3.15 -0.59
N THR A 181 -34.11 -2.37 0.35
CA THR A 181 -34.39 -2.82 1.71
C THR A 181 -35.45 -3.92 1.73
N SER A 182 -36.51 -3.78 0.92
CA SER A 182 -37.55 -4.81 0.81
C SER A 182 -36.99 -6.11 0.22
N SER A 183 -36.26 -6.02 -0.91
CA SER A 183 -35.62 -7.19 -1.54
C SER A 183 -34.61 -7.86 -0.62
N PHE A 184 -33.84 -7.07 0.14
CA PHE A 184 -32.90 -7.59 1.14
C PHE A 184 -33.63 -8.35 2.25
N ASN A 185 -34.69 -7.76 2.82
CA ASN A 185 -35.48 -8.38 3.87
C ASN A 185 -36.20 -9.66 3.39
N GLU A 186 -36.71 -9.67 2.17
CA GLU A 186 -37.30 -10.87 1.55
C GLU A 186 -36.26 -11.99 1.38
N ARG A 187 -35.09 -11.66 0.85
CA ARG A 187 -33.98 -12.62 0.70
C ARG A 187 -33.48 -13.13 2.05
N LEU A 188 -33.42 -12.28 3.07
CA LEU A 188 -33.08 -12.69 4.44
C LEU A 188 -34.12 -13.64 5.04
N LYS A 189 -35.42 -13.34 4.87
CA LYS A 189 -36.50 -14.23 5.30
C LYS A 189 -36.43 -15.58 4.59
N TRP A 190 -36.19 -15.56 3.28
CA TRP A 190 -36.01 -16.77 2.49
C TRP A 190 -34.78 -17.57 2.94
N LEU A 191 -33.65 -16.90 3.18
CA LEU A 191 -32.43 -17.54 3.68
C LEU A 191 -32.66 -18.17 5.06
N ALA A 192 -33.32 -17.45 5.98
CA ALA A 192 -33.65 -17.98 7.31
C ALA A 192 -34.57 -19.22 7.25
N ALA A 193 -35.51 -19.26 6.30
CA ALA A 193 -36.40 -20.41 6.11
C ALA A 193 -35.72 -21.60 5.42
N ASN A 194 -34.65 -21.37 4.64
CA ASN A 194 -34.02 -22.39 3.80
C ASN A 194 -32.56 -22.70 4.19
N SER A 195 -31.99 -22.05 5.20
CA SER A 195 -30.58 -22.19 5.59
C SER A 195 -30.16 -23.64 5.82
N ASN A 196 -31.05 -24.44 6.39
CA ASN A 196 -30.78 -25.85 6.72
C ASN A 196 -30.93 -26.80 5.53
N LYS A 197 -31.37 -26.29 4.36
CA LYS A 197 -31.60 -27.05 3.13
C LYS A 197 -30.61 -26.71 2.02
N LEU A 198 -29.74 -25.73 2.25
CA LEU A 198 -28.79 -25.24 1.25
C LEU A 198 -27.45 -25.97 1.40
N ASP A 199 -27.07 -26.70 0.35
CA ASP A 199 -25.76 -27.33 0.30
C ASP A 199 -24.65 -26.27 0.30
N GLY A 200 -23.65 -26.48 1.16
CA GLY A 200 -22.51 -25.58 1.27
C GLY A 200 -22.79 -24.27 2.02
N VAL A 201 -23.95 -24.08 2.65
CA VAL A 201 -24.22 -22.91 3.49
C VAL A 201 -24.28 -23.34 4.96
N SER A 202 -23.44 -22.77 5.81
CA SER A 202 -23.55 -22.96 7.27
C SER A 202 -23.77 -21.63 7.99
N LEU A 203 -24.66 -21.65 8.98
CA LEU A 203 -24.96 -20.50 9.83
C LEU A 203 -24.73 -20.89 11.28
N GLU A 204 -23.50 -20.74 11.77
CA GLU A 204 -23.13 -21.10 13.14
C GLU A 204 -22.72 -19.87 13.95
N LYS A 205 -23.30 -19.71 15.16
CA LYS A 205 -22.98 -18.62 16.09
C LYS A 205 -23.04 -17.21 15.45
N GLY A 206 -24.00 -16.99 14.55
CA GLY A 206 -24.16 -15.72 13.84
C GLY A 206 -23.16 -15.48 12.70
N LYS A 207 -22.37 -16.48 12.30
CA LYS A 207 -21.48 -16.41 11.14
C LYS A 207 -22.04 -17.23 9.98
N LEU A 208 -22.20 -16.57 8.83
CA LEU A 208 -22.53 -17.22 7.56
C LEU A 208 -21.23 -17.68 6.89
N SER A 209 -21.11 -18.99 6.63
CA SER A 209 -20.05 -19.58 5.84
C SER A 209 -20.62 -20.13 4.54
N LEU A 210 -20.01 -19.76 3.43
CA LEU A 210 -20.32 -20.28 2.09
C LEU A 210 -19.16 -21.19 1.67
N ALA A 211 -19.47 -22.44 1.39
CA ALA A 211 -18.53 -23.36 0.77
C ALA A 211 -18.19 -22.83 -0.62
N ARG A 212 -16.91 -22.98 -0.99
CA ARG A 212 -16.44 -22.60 -2.31
C ARG A 212 -17.18 -23.44 -3.35
N LEU A 213 -17.70 -22.81 -4.40
CA LEU A 213 -18.22 -23.55 -5.54
C LEU A 213 -17.14 -24.48 -6.08
N GLU A 214 -17.46 -25.76 -6.18
CA GLU A 214 -16.61 -26.71 -6.88
C GLU A 214 -16.63 -26.41 -8.37
N LYS A 215 -15.51 -26.71 -9.03
CA LYS A 215 -15.38 -26.52 -10.47
C LYS A 215 -16.30 -27.51 -11.19
N ASP A 216 -17.43 -27.02 -11.71
CA ASP A 216 -18.33 -27.80 -12.56
C ASP A 216 -17.81 -27.87 -14.01
N VAL A 217 -16.62 -28.45 -14.16
CA VAL A 217 -16.00 -28.66 -15.49
C VAL A 217 -16.42 -30.04 -15.98
N PRO A 218 -17.08 -30.15 -17.15
CA PRO A 218 -17.46 -31.44 -17.72
C PRO A 218 -16.28 -32.40 -17.86
N GLU A 219 -16.50 -33.69 -17.63
CA GLU A 219 -15.43 -34.70 -17.71
C GLU A 219 -14.83 -34.78 -19.13
N GLU A 220 -15.63 -34.53 -20.16
CA GLU A 220 -15.19 -34.44 -21.55
C GLU A 220 -14.18 -33.30 -21.74
N ALA A 221 -14.43 -32.14 -21.12
CA ALA A 221 -13.54 -31.00 -21.17
C ALA A 221 -12.23 -31.27 -20.40
N LYS A 222 -12.28 -31.98 -19.27
CA LYS A 222 -11.07 -32.42 -18.54
C LYS A 222 -10.23 -33.36 -19.38
N LYS A 223 -10.84 -34.36 -20.02
CA LYS A 223 -10.14 -35.32 -20.90
C LYS A 223 -9.51 -34.62 -22.11
N PHE A 224 -10.24 -33.69 -22.74
CA PHE A 224 -9.74 -32.92 -23.88
C PHE A 224 -8.59 -31.98 -23.48
N SER A 225 -8.71 -31.30 -22.33
CA SER A 225 -7.61 -30.50 -21.79
C SER A 225 -6.35 -31.35 -21.57
N ALA A 226 -6.50 -32.52 -20.95
CA ALA A 226 -5.39 -33.44 -20.73
C ALA A 226 -4.72 -33.91 -22.04
N SER A 227 -5.50 -34.20 -23.08
CA SER A 227 -4.93 -34.59 -24.38
C SER A 227 -4.19 -33.44 -25.06
N LEU A 228 -4.69 -32.20 -24.97
CA LEU A 228 -3.98 -31.01 -25.47
C LEU A 228 -2.65 -30.80 -24.74
N TYR A 229 -2.63 -30.93 -23.41
CA TYR A 229 -1.39 -30.79 -22.62
C TYR A 229 -0.35 -31.86 -22.98
N GLN A 230 -0.79 -33.08 -23.34
CA GLN A 230 0.13 -34.14 -23.79
C GLN A 230 0.76 -33.85 -25.16
N MET A 231 0.15 -33.00 -25.99
CA MET A 231 0.72 -32.58 -27.27
C MET A 231 1.82 -31.52 -27.11
N LEU A 232 1.89 -30.84 -25.96
CA LEU A 232 2.89 -29.80 -25.72
C LEU A 232 4.24 -30.42 -25.32
N PRO A 233 5.36 -29.94 -25.90
CA PRO A 233 6.67 -30.41 -25.51
C PRO A 233 7.00 -30.00 -24.07
N ARG A 234 7.76 -30.84 -23.35
CA ARG A 234 8.30 -30.48 -22.04
C ARG A 234 9.52 -29.57 -22.24
N ILE A 235 9.31 -28.28 -22.04
CA ILE A 235 10.32 -27.22 -22.16
C ILE A 235 10.64 -26.62 -20.78
N LYS A 236 11.92 -26.29 -20.53
CA LYS A 236 12.29 -25.54 -19.32
C LYS A 236 11.83 -24.10 -19.45
N LEU A 237 11.32 -23.53 -18.37
CA LEU A 237 10.84 -22.14 -18.36
C LEU A 237 11.92 -21.14 -18.79
N THR A 238 13.19 -21.40 -18.46
CA THR A 238 14.34 -20.58 -18.89
C THR A 238 14.48 -20.55 -20.40
N ASP A 239 14.31 -21.70 -21.04
CA ASP A 239 14.46 -21.86 -22.49
C ASP A 239 13.27 -21.20 -23.18
N LEU A 240 12.06 -21.40 -22.64
CA LEU A 240 10.84 -20.73 -23.13
C LEU A 240 10.98 -19.21 -23.08
N LEU A 241 11.51 -18.67 -21.97
CA LEU A 241 11.68 -17.23 -21.83
C LEU A 241 12.71 -16.69 -22.82
N MET A 242 13.82 -17.40 -23.05
CA MET A 242 14.82 -17.04 -24.05
C MET A 242 14.25 -17.10 -25.48
N ASP A 243 13.44 -18.12 -25.79
CA ASP A 243 12.78 -18.26 -27.09
C ASP A 243 11.80 -17.11 -27.32
N VAL A 244 10.96 -16.77 -26.34
CA VAL A 244 10.05 -15.63 -26.42
C VAL A 244 10.82 -14.33 -26.58
N ALA A 245 11.94 -14.16 -25.87
CA ALA A 245 12.81 -13.00 -26.03
C ALA A 245 13.37 -12.90 -27.45
N HIS A 246 13.78 -14.02 -28.05
CA HIS A 246 14.30 -14.06 -29.41
C HIS A 246 13.21 -13.81 -30.47
N ILE A 247 12.03 -14.42 -30.31
CA ILE A 247 10.90 -14.32 -31.25
C ILE A 247 10.33 -12.90 -31.29
N THR A 248 10.19 -12.27 -30.12
CA THR A 248 9.50 -10.97 -30.01
C THR A 248 10.46 -9.78 -30.00
N GLY A 249 11.72 -9.98 -29.62
CA GLY A 249 12.70 -8.90 -29.46
C GLY A 249 12.43 -7.99 -28.26
N PHE A 250 11.54 -8.36 -27.32
CA PHE A 250 11.18 -7.49 -26.19
C PHE A 250 12.38 -7.08 -25.33
N HIS A 251 13.37 -7.97 -25.23
CA HIS A 251 14.57 -7.78 -24.43
C HIS A 251 15.42 -6.59 -24.90
N GLU A 252 15.33 -6.20 -26.16
CA GLU A 252 16.05 -5.03 -26.69
C GLU A 252 15.59 -3.70 -26.08
N GLN A 253 14.39 -3.67 -25.48
CA GLN A 253 13.84 -2.47 -24.83
C GLN A 253 14.46 -2.21 -23.46
N PHE A 254 15.18 -3.17 -22.87
CA PHE A 254 15.93 -2.99 -21.62
C PHE A 254 17.25 -2.26 -21.88
N THR A 255 17.15 -1.06 -22.46
CA THR A 255 18.28 -0.17 -22.71
C THR A 255 18.85 0.36 -21.40
N HIS A 256 20.15 0.64 -21.37
CA HIS A 256 20.78 1.17 -20.16
C HIS A 256 20.41 2.64 -19.93
N ALA A 257 19.86 2.97 -18.76
CA ALA A 257 19.22 4.27 -18.48
C ALA A 257 20.13 5.50 -18.70
N SER A 258 21.45 5.34 -18.53
CA SER A 258 22.39 6.47 -18.70
C SER A 258 22.82 6.74 -20.15
N ASN A 259 22.79 5.75 -21.04
CA ASN A 259 23.40 5.87 -22.37
C ASN A 259 22.56 5.25 -23.50
N ASN A 260 21.37 4.75 -23.18
CA ASN A 260 20.42 4.12 -24.10
C ASN A 260 21.01 2.93 -24.89
N ARG A 261 22.08 2.31 -24.40
CA ARG A 261 22.69 1.15 -25.06
C ARG A 261 21.80 -0.08 -24.91
N LYS A 262 21.50 -0.74 -26.03
CA LYS A 262 20.83 -2.05 -26.05
C LYS A 262 21.65 -3.11 -25.30
N PRO A 263 21.02 -4.13 -24.69
CA PRO A 263 21.74 -5.20 -24.04
C PRO A 263 22.50 -6.04 -25.08
N ASP A 264 23.70 -6.49 -24.71
CA ASP A 264 24.41 -7.54 -25.46
C ASP A 264 23.92 -8.94 -25.05
N LYS A 265 24.56 -9.98 -25.59
CA LYS A 265 24.17 -11.38 -25.35
C LYS A 265 24.32 -11.78 -23.88
N GLU A 266 25.38 -11.33 -23.22
CA GLU A 266 25.62 -11.67 -21.81
C GLU A 266 24.64 -10.93 -20.91
N GLU A 267 24.42 -9.64 -21.16
CA GLU A 267 23.43 -8.85 -20.43
C GLU A 267 22.01 -9.37 -20.63
N THR A 268 21.68 -9.89 -21.80
CA THR A 268 20.37 -10.50 -22.07
C THR A 268 20.12 -11.69 -21.15
N ILE A 269 21.12 -12.54 -20.89
CA ILE A 269 21.01 -13.67 -19.96
C ILE A 269 20.77 -13.17 -18.54
N ILE A 270 21.48 -12.13 -18.11
CA ILE A 270 21.32 -11.52 -16.78
C ILE A 270 19.92 -10.89 -16.63
N ILE A 271 19.43 -10.21 -17.68
CA ILE A 271 18.07 -9.68 -17.76
C ILE A 271 17.05 -10.79 -17.58
N MET A 272 17.17 -11.90 -18.32
CA MET A 272 16.22 -13.02 -18.19
C MET A 272 16.24 -13.63 -16.79
N ALA A 273 17.42 -13.82 -16.20
CA ALA A 273 17.53 -14.29 -14.84
C ALA A 273 16.89 -13.33 -13.82
N ALA A 274 17.11 -12.02 -13.97
CA ALA A 274 16.46 -11.02 -13.12
C ALA A 274 14.94 -11.01 -13.28
N LEU A 275 14.42 -11.13 -14.51
CA LEU A 275 12.98 -11.26 -14.78
C LEU A 275 12.38 -12.51 -14.14
N LEU A 276 13.04 -13.67 -14.25
CA LEU A 276 12.63 -14.89 -13.56
C LEU A 276 12.60 -14.69 -12.04
N GLY A 277 13.67 -14.13 -11.48
CA GLY A 277 13.80 -13.90 -10.05
C GLY A 277 12.67 -13.02 -9.49
N MET A 278 12.32 -11.95 -10.21
CA MET A 278 11.23 -11.05 -9.84
C MET A 278 9.85 -11.67 -10.11
N GLY A 279 9.63 -12.21 -11.31
CA GLY A 279 8.34 -12.74 -11.75
C GLY A 279 7.90 -14.01 -11.02
N MET A 280 8.84 -14.82 -10.55
CA MET A 280 8.57 -16.03 -9.77
C MET A 280 8.60 -15.79 -8.25
N ASN A 281 8.73 -14.54 -7.80
CA ASN A 281 8.86 -14.18 -6.37
C ASN A 281 9.99 -14.93 -5.64
N ILE A 282 11.08 -15.26 -6.35
CA ILE A 282 12.29 -15.89 -5.79
C ILE A 282 13.18 -14.80 -5.16
N GLY A 283 13.21 -13.63 -5.78
CA GLY A 283 14.08 -12.51 -5.43
C GLY A 283 15.50 -12.67 -6.00
N LEU A 284 16.19 -11.54 -6.20
CA LEU A 284 17.50 -11.52 -6.90
C LEU A 284 18.60 -12.29 -6.14
N SER A 285 18.57 -12.31 -4.81
CA SER A 285 19.58 -13.02 -4.00
C SER A 285 19.50 -14.53 -4.21
N LYS A 286 18.32 -15.12 -4.01
CA LYS A 286 18.10 -16.55 -4.22
C LYS A 286 18.26 -16.94 -5.69
N MET A 287 17.91 -16.04 -6.61
CA MET A 287 18.12 -16.27 -8.03
C MET A 287 19.60 -16.36 -8.39
N ALA A 288 20.46 -15.52 -7.78
CA ALA A 288 21.91 -15.61 -7.95
C ALA A 288 22.46 -16.94 -7.39
N GLU A 289 22.00 -17.36 -6.21
CA GLU A 289 22.38 -18.65 -5.62
C GLU A 289 21.97 -19.85 -6.49
N ALA A 290 20.80 -19.76 -7.13
CA ALA A 290 20.26 -20.81 -7.99
C ALA A 290 20.85 -20.82 -9.42
N THR A 291 21.61 -19.80 -9.82
CA THR A 291 22.11 -19.65 -11.20
C THR A 291 23.64 -19.61 -11.23
N PRO A 292 24.31 -20.74 -11.52
CA PRO A 292 25.75 -20.77 -11.63
C PRO A 292 26.28 -19.73 -12.63
N GLY A 293 27.28 -18.95 -12.23
CA GLY A 293 27.91 -17.93 -13.07
C GLY A 293 27.29 -16.54 -12.99
N LEU A 294 26.15 -16.37 -12.30
CA LEU A 294 25.55 -15.06 -12.05
C LEU A 294 25.71 -14.65 -10.59
N THR A 295 26.05 -13.38 -10.37
CA THR A 295 26.16 -12.80 -9.03
C THR A 295 24.97 -11.90 -8.72
N TYR A 296 24.65 -11.77 -7.43
CA TYR A 296 23.64 -10.81 -6.97
C TYR A 296 23.91 -9.39 -7.48
N LYS A 297 25.18 -8.97 -7.48
CA LYS A 297 25.58 -7.63 -7.95
C LYS A 297 25.24 -7.39 -9.41
N GLN A 298 25.41 -8.41 -10.27
CA GLN A 298 25.03 -8.32 -11.68
C GLN A 298 23.51 -8.20 -11.85
N LEU A 299 22.75 -9.03 -11.14
CA LEU A 299 21.28 -8.99 -11.18
C LEU A 299 20.72 -7.65 -10.67
N ALA A 300 21.24 -7.17 -9.54
CA ALA A 300 20.86 -5.89 -8.96
C ALA A 300 21.21 -4.70 -9.88
N ASN A 301 22.37 -4.74 -10.55
CA ASN A 301 22.77 -3.71 -11.49
C ASN A 301 21.80 -3.66 -12.69
N VAL A 302 21.50 -4.81 -13.30
CA VAL A 302 20.55 -4.88 -14.42
C VAL A 302 19.16 -4.43 -14.02
N SER A 303 18.67 -4.87 -12.86
CA SER A 303 17.38 -4.42 -12.33
C SER A 303 17.34 -2.90 -12.14
N GLN A 304 18.40 -2.30 -11.58
CA GLN A 304 18.46 -0.86 -11.36
C GLN A 304 18.57 -0.03 -12.66
N TRP A 305 19.44 -0.45 -13.59
CA TRP A 305 19.85 0.40 -14.71
C TRP A 305 19.15 0.09 -16.02
N ARG A 306 18.50 -1.07 -16.15
CA ARG A 306 17.85 -1.50 -17.39
C ARG A 306 16.36 -1.79 -17.23
N MET A 307 15.88 -2.02 -16.01
CA MET A 307 14.48 -2.39 -15.72
C MET A 307 13.71 -1.26 -15.04
N TYR A 308 13.96 -0.02 -15.44
CA TYR A 308 13.16 1.14 -15.03
C TYR A 308 11.78 1.09 -15.72
N GLU A 309 10.83 1.83 -15.15
CA GLU A 309 9.41 1.79 -15.52
C GLU A 309 9.16 1.93 -17.02
N ASP A 310 9.77 2.91 -17.68
CA ASP A 310 9.60 3.12 -19.13
C ASP A 310 10.17 1.96 -19.98
N ALA A 311 11.29 1.35 -19.58
CA ALA A 311 11.81 0.16 -20.26
C ALA A 311 10.88 -1.06 -20.08
N MET A 312 10.33 -1.25 -18.88
CA MET A 312 9.34 -2.31 -18.61
C MET A 312 8.07 -2.12 -19.44
N ASN A 313 7.54 -0.89 -19.49
CA ASN A 313 6.36 -0.57 -20.29
C ASN A 313 6.58 -0.80 -21.78
N LYS A 314 7.74 -0.41 -22.32
CA LYS A 314 8.12 -0.66 -23.72
C LYS A 314 8.25 -2.15 -24.01
N ALA A 315 8.94 -2.90 -23.15
CA ALA A 315 9.05 -4.35 -23.27
C ALA A 315 7.67 -5.03 -23.26
N GLN A 316 6.79 -4.64 -22.34
CA GLN A 316 5.42 -5.13 -22.26
C GLN A 316 4.62 -4.79 -23.53
N ALA A 317 4.73 -3.57 -24.05
CA ALA A 317 4.07 -3.17 -25.28
C ALA A 317 4.48 -4.04 -26.49
N ILE A 318 5.76 -4.42 -26.59
CA ILE A 318 6.22 -5.36 -27.63
C ILE A 318 5.53 -6.72 -27.49
N LEU A 319 5.43 -7.26 -26.27
CA LEU A 319 4.76 -8.53 -26.02
C LEU A 319 3.26 -8.46 -26.35
N VAL A 320 2.56 -7.41 -25.90
CA VAL A 320 1.13 -7.20 -26.17
C VAL A 320 0.87 -7.09 -27.67
N ASN A 321 1.68 -6.28 -28.38
CA ASN A 321 1.57 -6.14 -29.83
C ASN A 321 1.85 -7.45 -30.57
N PHE A 322 2.74 -8.30 -30.05
CA PHE A 322 2.96 -9.63 -30.59
C PHE A 322 1.75 -10.54 -30.38
N HIS A 323 1.14 -10.52 -29.19
CA HIS A 323 -0.07 -11.28 -28.90
C HIS A 323 -1.22 -10.95 -29.86
N HIS A 324 -1.42 -9.67 -30.20
CA HIS A 324 -2.46 -9.28 -31.16
C HIS A 324 -2.27 -9.83 -32.58
N LYS A 325 -1.07 -10.33 -32.93
CA LYS A 325 -0.80 -10.97 -34.23
C LYS A 325 -1.11 -12.47 -34.24
N LEU A 326 -1.33 -13.09 -33.08
CA LEU A 326 -1.61 -14.52 -32.98
C LEU A 326 -3.08 -14.81 -33.32
N GLN A 327 -3.35 -15.99 -33.89
CA GLN A 327 -4.73 -16.38 -34.23
C GLN A 327 -5.57 -16.73 -33.00
N LEU A 328 -4.97 -17.27 -31.94
CA LEU A 328 -5.71 -17.72 -30.76
C LEU A 328 -6.39 -16.56 -29.98
N PRO A 329 -5.71 -15.42 -29.72
CA PRO A 329 -6.32 -14.27 -29.05
C PRO A 329 -7.53 -13.68 -29.78
N PHE A 330 -7.60 -13.79 -31.12
CA PHE A 330 -8.75 -13.32 -31.90
C PHE A 330 -10.07 -13.98 -31.46
N TYR A 331 -10.03 -15.25 -31.05
CA TYR A 331 -11.22 -15.95 -30.54
C TYR A 331 -11.66 -15.49 -29.15
N TRP A 332 -10.80 -14.79 -28.41
CA TRP A 332 -11.08 -14.29 -27.06
C TRP A 332 -11.63 -12.85 -27.05
N GLY A 333 -11.59 -12.14 -28.18
CA GLY A 333 -12.16 -10.80 -28.35
C GLY A 333 -11.24 -9.85 -29.10
N ASP A 334 -11.70 -8.61 -29.27
CA ASP A 334 -10.97 -7.52 -29.93
C ASP A 334 -10.04 -6.73 -28.98
N GLY A 335 -9.95 -7.17 -27.71
CA GLY A 335 -9.14 -6.53 -26.68
C GLY A 335 -9.80 -5.33 -26.00
N THR A 336 -11.08 -5.02 -26.29
CA THR A 336 -11.83 -3.93 -25.64
C THR A 336 -12.39 -4.32 -24.27
N THR A 337 -12.50 -5.61 -23.99
CA THR A 337 -12.98 -6.16 -22.73
C THR A 337 -11.92 -7.03 -22.09
N SER A 338 -11.61 -6.78 -20.82
CA SER A 338 -10.75 -7.65 -20.00
C SER A 338 -11.53 -8.22 -18.82
N SER A 339 -11.45 -9.53 -18.61
CA SER A 339 -11.83 -10.16 -17.35
C SER A 339 -10.57 -10.38 -16.52
N SER A 340 -10.15 -9.39 -15.75
CA SER A 340 -9.02 -9.48 -14.83
C SER A 340 -9.50 -9.98 -13.47
N ASP A 341 -9.20 -11.24 -13.14
CA ASP A 341 -9.26 -11.70 -11.75
C ASP A 341 -7.92 -11.34 -11.08
N GLY A 342 -7.98 -10.62 -9.96
CA GLY A 342 -6.78 -10.20 -9.23
C GLY A 342 -6.15 -11.41 -8.55
N MET A 343 -4.99 -11.85 -9.03
CA MET A 343 -4.27 -12.94 -8.35
C MET A 343 -3.66 -12.41 -7.06
N ARG A 344 -4.22 -12.83 -5.93
CA ARG A 344 -3.65 -12.50 -4.63
C ARG A 344 -2.43 -13.36 -4.31
N MET A 345 -1.29 -12.71 -4.12
CA MET A 345 -0.05 -13.35 -3.68
C MET A 345 0.17 -13.10 -2.19
N GLN A 346 0.38 -14.16 -1.41
CA GLN A 346 0.81 -14.01 -0.02
C GLN A 346 2.22 -13.43 0.03
N LEU A 347 2.39 -12.39 0.84
CA LEU A 347 3.68 -11.76 1.06
C LEU A 347 4.31 -12.34 2.32
N GLY A 348 5.50 -12.93 2.18
CA GLY A 348 6.25 -13.49 3.31
C GLY A 348 6.90 -12.43 4.23
N VAL A 349 6.77 -11.15 3.88
CA VAL A 349 7.32 -10.00 4.62
C VAL A 349 6.23 -9.01 4.97
N SER A 350 6.38 -8.33 6.12
CA SER A 350 5.49 -7.25 6.51
C SER A 350 5.62 -6.10 5.51
N SER A 351 4.57 -5.84 4.73
CA SER A 351 4.53 -4.77 3.74
C SER A 351 3.34 -3.85 4.02
N LEU A 352 3.53 -2.55 3.83
CA LEU A 352 2.48 -1.52 3.93
C LEU A 352 1.34 -1.75 2.93
N HIS A 353 1.61 -2.47 1.83
CA HIS A 353 0.63 -2.80 0.78
C HIS A 353 0.08 -4.23 0.91
N ALA A 354 0.43 -4.95 1.99
CA ALA A 354 -0.10 -6.28 2.27
C ALA A 354 -1.28 -6.19 3.24
N ASP A 355 -2.50 -6.22 2.70
CA ASP A 355 -3.70 -6.25 3.52
C ASP A 355 -4.25 -7.67 3.68
N ALA A 356 -5.24 -7.88 4.54
CA ALA A 356 -6.01 -9.13 4.61
C ALA A 356 -7.24 -9.05 3.69
N ASN A 357 -7.50 -10.09 2.90
CA ASN A 357 -8.67 -10.15 2.02
C ASN A 357 -9.49 -11.42 2.38
N PRO A 358 -10.69 -11.27 2.96
CA PRO A 358 -11.55 -12.39 3.35
C PRO A 358 -11.82 -13.42 2.25
N HIS A 359 -11.79 -13.00 0.97
CA HIS A 359 -11.97 -13.90 -0.18
C HIS A 359 -10.86 -14.95 -0.30
N TYR A 360 -9.63 -14.61 0.11
CA TYR A 360 -8.45 -15.50 0.00
C TYR A 360 -7.93 -15.96 1.37
N GLY A 361 -8.66 -15.68 2.45
CA GLY A 361 -8.32 -16.02 3.83
C GLY A 361 -7.65 -14.88 4.61
N THR A 362 -7.22 -15.20 5.84
CA THR A 362 -6.71 -14.20 6.80
C THR A 362 -5.25 -13.83 6.60
N GLY A 363 -4.54 -14.51 5.69
CA GLY A 363 -3.15 -14.21 5.36
C GLY A 363 -2.99 -12.86 4.64
N LYS A 364 -1.98 -12.08 5.05
CA LYS A 364 -1.64 -10.82 4.41
C LYS A 364 -1.03 -11.07 3.02
N GLY A 365 -1.49 -10.31 2.02
CA GLY A 365 -1.05 -10.46 0.64
C GLY A 365 -1.36 -9.23 -0.19
N ALA A 366 -0.65 -9.08 -1.29
CA ALA A 366 -0.94 -8.05 -2.30
C ALA A 366 -1.81 -8.66 -3.40
N THR A 367 -2.68 -7.83 -3.98
CA THR A 367 -3.59 -8.18 -5.08
C THR A 367 -3.25 -7.37 -6.30
#